data_AF-A0A2V6T3R1-F1
#
_entry.id   AF-A0A2V6T3R1-F1
#
_cell.length_a   1.000
_cell.length_b   1.000
_cell.length_c   1.000
_cell.angle_alpha   90.00
_cell.angle_beta   90.00
_cell.angle_gamma   90.00
#
_symmetry.space_group_name_H-M   'P 1'
#
loop_
_entity.id
_entity.type
_entity.pdbx_description
1 polymer ?
#
loop_
_entity_poly.entity_id
_entity_poly.type
_entity_poly.pdbx_seq_one_letter_code
_entity_poly.pdbx_strand_id
1 'polypeptide(L)'
;MMGQPLELCVVEQPQQGQDGRMGDYERLLGDAMAGDATLFARQEVVEAAWAIVDPVIHGPSQMFEYEPGSWGPPQADRLVADVGGWHTPQ
;
A
#
# COMPACT_ATOMS: atom_id res chain seq x y z
N MET A 1 -3.07 -6.91 37.38
CA MET A 1 -4.16 -6.66 36.42
C MET A 1 -3.57 -6.93 35.04
N MET A 2 -4.03 -7.96 34.33
CA MET A 2 -3.50 -8.29 32.99
C MET A 2 -4.35 -7.56 31.95
N GLY A 3 -3.73 -6.73 31.10
CA GLY A 3 -4.42 -6.06 30.00
C GLY A 3 -4.77 -7.03 28.88
N GLN A 4 -5.98 -6.93 28.33
CA GLN A 4 -6.38 -7.66 27.13
C GLN A 4 -6.15 -6.78 25.90
N PRO A 5 -5.68 -7.34 24.78
CA PRO A 5 -5.59 -6.60 23.53
C PRO A 5 -6.99 -6.18 23.05
N LEU A 6 -7.12 -4.91 22.65
CA LEU A 6 -8.33 -4.32 22.07
C LEU A 6 -7.95 -3.60 20.79
N GLU A 7 -8.64 -3.90 19.69
CA GLU A 7 -8.51 -3.16 18.43
C GLU A 7 -9.47 -1.96 18.44
N LEU A 8 -8.95 -0.78 18.07
CA LEU A 8 -9.74 0.43 17.88
C LEU A 8 -9.85 0.71 16.38
N CYS A 9 -11.07 0.63 15.85
CA CYS A 9 -11.32 0.88 14.43
C CYS A 9 -11.90 2.29 14.23
N VAL A 10 -11.27 3.08 13.36
CA VAL A 10 -11.84 4.32 12.83
C VAL A 10 -12.25 4.04 11.39
N VAL A 11 -13.53 4.22 11.10
CA VAL A 11 -14.11 4.01 9.77
C VAL A 11 -14.72 5.33 9.32
N GLU A 12 -14.26 5.87 8.20
CA GLU A 12 -14.93 7.01 7.57
C GLU A 12 -16.23 6.53 6.92
N GLN A 13 -17.35 7.10 7.35
CA GLN A 13 -18.65 6.85 6.73
C GLN A 13 -18.94 7.97 5.72
N PRO A 14 -19.20 7.65 4.45
CA PRO A 14 -19.62 8.67 3.48
C PRO A 14 -20.93 9.29 3.96
N GLN A 15 -20.96 10.62 4.13
CA GLN A 15 -22.20 11.32 4.43
C GLN A 15 -23.13 11.23 3.21
N GLN A 16 -24.38 10.83 3.45
CA GLN A 16 -25.38 10.57 2.43
C GLN A 16 -25.55 11.79 1.51
N GLY A 17 -25.03 11.71 0.27
CA GLY A 17 -25.17 12.75 -0.76
C GLY A 17 -24.04 13.77 -0.89
N GLN A 18 -22.97 13.68 -0.08
CA GLN A 18 -21.74 14.46 -0.28
C GLN A 18 -20.54 13.53 -0.08
N ASP A 19 -19.90 13.15 -1.19
CA ASP A 19 -18.53 12.65 -1.10
C ASP A 19 -17.66 13.85 -0.75
N GLY A 20 -17.52 14.12 0.56
CA GLY A 20 -16.68 15.20 1.07
C GLY A 20 -15.19 14.94 0.84
N ARG A 21 -14.84 13.80 0.24
CA ARG A 21 -13.48 13.48 -0.20
C ARG A 21 -13.27 14.09 -1.57
N MET A 22 -12.28 14.98 -1.64
CA MET A 22 -11.75 15.45 -2.92
C MET A 22 -11.23 14.22 -3.67
N GLY A 23 -11.61 14.06 -4.94
CA GLY A 23 -11.09 12.95 -5.74
C GLY A 23 -9.57 13.01 -5.81
N ASP A 24 -8.89 11.86 -5.88
CA ASP A 24 -7.42 11.81 -5.83
C ASP A 24 -6.77 12.78 -6.83
N TYR A 25 -7.30 12.84 -8.06
CA TYR A 25 -6.83 13.77 -9.08
C TYR A 25 -7.23 15.22 -8.83
N GLU A 26 -8.43 15.47 -8.29
CA GLU A 26 -8.87 16.82 -7.94
C GLU A 26 -7.91 17.44 -6.91
N ARG A 27 -7.53 16.64 -5.92
CA ARG A 27 -6.55 17.01 -4.91
C ARG A 27 -5.18 17.29 -5.51
N LEU A 28 -4.63 16.35 -6.29
CA LEU A 28 -3.30 16.52 -6.88
C LEU A 28 -3.23 17.73 -7.82
N LEU A 29 -4.28 17.97 -8.60
CA LEU A 29 -4.35 19.13 -9.49
C LEU A 29 -4.45 20.44 -8.70
N GLY A 30 -5.26 20.46 -7.64
CA GLY A 30 -5.34 21.61 -6.72
C GLY A 30 -4.00 21.95 -6.09
N ASP A 31 -3.30 20.94 -5.56
CA ASP A 31 -1.98 21.08 -4.95
C ASP A 31 -0.95 21.59 -5.96
N ALA A 32 -0.95 21.06 -7.19
CA ALA A 32 -0.08 21.54 -8.27
C ALA A 32 -0.34 23.01 -8.65
N MET A 33 -1.60 23.43 -8.71
CA MET A 33 -1.98 24.83 -8.96
C MET A 33 -1.57 25.75 -7.81
N ALA A 34 -1.65 25.28 -6.57
CA ALA A 34 -1.21 26.00 -5.38
C ALA A 34 0.33 26.02 -5.20
N GLY A 35 1.07 25.24 -5.99
CA GLY A 35 2.51 25.06 -5.85
C GLY A 35 2.92 24.20 -4.66
N ASP A 36 1.99 23.39 -4.12
CA ASP A 36 2.27 22.43 -3.06
C ASP A 36 2.78 21.11 -3.67
N ALA A 37 4.05 20.80 -3.40
CA ALA A 37 4.71 19.61 -3.92
C ALA A 37 4.67 18.41 -2.95
N THR A 38 3.96 18.49 -1.82
CA THR A 38 4.04 17.50 -0.73
C THR A 38 3.62 16.10 -1.16
N LEU A 39 2.68 15.97 -2.09
CA LEU A 39 2.19 14.68 -2.60
C LEU A 39 2.90 14.20 -3.87
N PHE A 40 3.89 14.95 -4.37
CA PHE A 40 4.63 14.60 -5.56
C PHE A 40 5.96 13.95 -5.19
N ALA A 41 6.26 12.81 -5.81
CA ALA A 41 7.56 12.17 -5.64
C ALA A 41 8.66 13.06 -6.26
N ARG A 42 9.74 13.27 -5.50
CA ARG A 42 10.93 13.98 -5.99
C ARG A 42 11.73 13.09 -6.94
N GLN A 43 12.37 13.69 -7.93
CA GLN A 43 13.17 12.98 -8.94
C GLN A 43 14.18 12.01 -8.31
N GLU A 44 14.99 12.46 -7.35
CA GLU A 44 16.00 11.63 -6.67
C GLU A 44 15.38 10.39 -5.98
N VAL A 45 14.17 10.54 -5.43
CA VAL A 45 13.45 9.44 -4.77
C VAL A 45 12.95 8.43 -5.81
N VAL A 46 12.48 8.91 -6.95
CA VAL A 46 12.04 8.06 -8.07
C VAL A 46 13.23 7.28 -8.64
N GLU A 47 14.37 7.93 -8.86
CA GLU A 47 15.59 7.29 -9.34
C GLU A 47 16.09 6.21 -8.35
N ALA A 48 16.08 6.51 -7.05
CA ALA A 48 16.43 5.54 -6.01
C ALA A 48 15.47 4.34 -5.97
N ALA A 49 14.16 4.58 -6.13
CA ALA A 49 13.17 3.50 -6.19
C ALA A 49 13.43 2.58 -7.40
N TRP A 50 13.70 3.15 -8.57
CA TRP A 50 14.06 2.37 -9.76
C TRP A 50 15.34 1.57 -9.59
N ALA A 51 16.38 2.16 -8.99
CA ALA A 51 17.63 1.43 -8.73
C ALA A 51 17.44 0.19 -7.83
N ILE A 52 16.44 0.20 -6.94
CA ILE A 52 16.09 -0.93 -6.08
C ILE A 52 15.28 -2.00 -6.84
N VAL A 53 14.31 -1.58 -7.65
CA VAL A 53 13.35 -2.48 -8.31
C VAL A 53 13.89 -3.10 -9.61
N ASP A 54 14.73 -2.36 -10.35
CA ASP A 54 15.32 -2.82 -11.62
C ASP A 54 15.95 -4.22 -11.58
N PRO A 55 16.82 -4.57 -10.61
CA PRO A 55 17.40 -5.91 -10.56
C PRO A 55 16.38 -7.01 -10.24
N VAL A 56 15.25 -6.68 -9.60
CA VAL A 56 14.17 -7.63 -9.34
C VAL A 56 13.37 -7.91 -10.62
N ILE A 57 13.15 -6.88 -11.43
CA ILE A 57 12.44 -7.00 -12.72
C ILE A 57 13.27 -7.81 -13.73
N HIS A 58 14.56 -7.51 -13.83
CA HIS A 58 15.43 -8.08 -14.86
C HIS A 58 16.24 -9.30 -14.39
N GLY A 59 16.25 -9.57 -13.09
CA GLY A 59 16.94 -10.71 -12.50
C GLY A 59 16.17 -12.03 -12.69
N PRO A 60 16.86 -13.18 -12.60
CA PRO A 60 16.19 -14.48 -12.62
C PRO A 60 15.31 -14.62 -11.38
N SER A 61 14.00 -14.75 -11.59
CA SER A 61 13.02 -14.97 -10.52
C SER A 61 12.23 -16.25 -10.77
N GLN A 62 12.02 -17.03 -9.72
CA GLN A 62 11.15 -18.20 -9.77
C GLN A 62 9.69 -17.72 -9.75
N MET A 63 8.92 -18.15 -10.74
CA MET A 63 7.49 -17.90 -10.78
C MET A 63 6.74 -18.95 -9.97
N PHE A 64 5.72 -18.51 -9.22
CA PHE A 64 4.84 -19.38 -8.45
C PHE A 64 3.40 -19.15 -8.88
N GLU A 65 2.67 -20.23 -9.11
CA GLU A 65 1.25 -20.18 -9.42
C GLU A 65 0.42 -20.05 -8.14
N TYR A 66 -0.75 -19.43 -8.27
CA TYR A 66 -1.73 -19.31 -7.20
C TYR A 66 -3.14 -19.26 -7.78
N GLU A 67 -4.11 -19.73 -7.01
CA GLU A 67 -5.52 -19.75 -7.43
C GLU A 67 -6.11 -18.32 -7.44
N PRO A 68 -6.91 -17.96 -8.46
CA PRO A 68 -7.63 -16.68 -8.47
C PRO A 68 -8.52 -16.52 -7.22
N GLY A 69 -8.46 -15.35 -6.57
CA GLY A 69 -9.17 -15.07 -5.33
C GLY A 69 -8.47 -15.56 -4.05
N SER A 70 -7.33 -16.24 -4.17
CA SER A 70 -6.44 -16.49 -3.04
C SER A 70 -5.55 -15.27 -2.73
N TRP A 71 -4.91 -15.28 -1.55
CA TRP A 71 -3.95 -14.26 -1.13
C TRP A 71 -2.58 -14.36 -1.81
N GLY A 72 -2.39 -15.34 -2.70
CA GLY A 72 -1.13 -15.59 -3.40
C GLY A 72 -0.55 -16.98 -3.11
N PRO A 73 0.68 -17.24 -3.58
CA PRO A 73 1.31 -18.55 -3.45
C PRO A 73 1.72 -18.83 -1.99
N PRO A 74 1.65 -20.09 -1.50
CA PRO A 74 2.07 -20.46 -0.13
C PRO A 74 3.52 -20.09 0.21
N GLN A 75 4.36 -19.91 -0.79
CA GLN A 75 5.74 -19.48 -0.65
C GLN A 75 5.85 -18.04 -0.11
N ALA A 76 4.82 -17.20 -0.31
CA ALA A 76 4.79 -15.83 0.19
C ALA A 76 4.68 -15.78 1.73
N ASP A 77 4.07 -16.78 2.37
CA ASP A 77 3.97 -16.85 3.84
C ASP A 77 5.35 -16.94 4.51
N ARG A 78 6.32 -17.54 3.81
CA ARG A 78 7.69 -17.65 4.32
C ARG A 78 8.39 -16.30 4.41
N LEU A 79 7.99 -15.31 3.61
CA LEU A 79 8.61 -13.98 3.62
C LEU A 79 8.35 -13.23 4.93
N VAL A 80 7.23 -13.53 5.58
CA VAL A 80 6.76 -12.83 6.77
C VAL A 80 6.74 -13.70 8.03
N ALA A 81 7.20 -14.95 7.92
CA ALA A 81 7.16 -15.93 9.01
C ALA A 81 7.85 -15.42 10.29
N ASP A 82 8.94 -14.67 10.14
CA ASP A 82 9.72 -14.13 11.27
C ASP A 82 9.19 -12.79 11.81
N VAL A 83 8.23 -12.16 11.13
CA VAL A 83 7.72 -10.80 11.46
C VAL A 83 6.23 -10.77 11.81
N GLY A 84 5.65 -11.93 12.12
CA GLY A 84 4.26 -12.02 12.62
C GLY A 84 3.21 -12.35 11.56
N GLY A 85 3.63 -12.69 10.33
CA GLY A 85 2.71 -13.12 9.27
C GLY A 85 2.01 -11.97 8.54
N TRP A 86 1.20 -12.32 7.54
CA TRP A 86 0.38 -11.36 6.82
C TRP A 86 -0.85 -10.98 7.64
N HIS A 87 -1.16 -9.68 7.69
CA HIS A 87 -2.46 -9.22 8.19
C HIS A 87 -3.51 -9.36 7.08
N THR A 88 -4.16 -10.52 7.04
CA THR A 88 -5.27 -10.76 6.12
C THR A 88 -6.56 -10.16 6.70
N PRO A 89 -7.30 -9.32 5.95
CA PRO A 89 -8.62 -8.85 6.36
C PRO A 89 -9.56 -10.05 6.57
N GLN A 90 -10.35 -10.01 7.65
CA GLN A 90 -11.42 -10.98 7.95
C GLN A 90 -12.75 -10.59 7.29
#